data_AF-A0AAN6IM52-F1
#
_entry.id   AF-A0AAN6IM52-F1
#
_cell.length_a   1.000
_cell.length_b   1.000
_cell.length_c   1.000
_cell.angle_alpha   90.00
_cell.angle_beta   90.00
_cell.angle_gamma   90.00
#
_symmetry.space_group_name_H-M   'P 1'
#
loop_
_entity.id
_entity.type
_entity.pdbx_description
1 polymer ?
#
loop_
_entity_poly.entity_id
_entity_poly.type
_entity_poly.pdbx_seq_one_letter_code
_entity_poly.pdbx_strand_id
1 'polypeptide(L)'
;AVSNLTTAVHGLRFNHSAEILAVYSRKKKDQLKLVHLPSATVFSNWPGSNSHLGHVQCVDFSPKSGFMAVGNDAGKALLYRLQHYPTY
;
A
#
# COMPACT_ATOMS: atom_id res chain seq x y z
N ALA A 1 0.06 7.92 16.93
CA ALA A 1 1.22 8.42 16.15
C ALA A 1 1.13 7.89 14.72
N VAL A 2 1.31 8.75 13.70
CA VAL A 2 1.39 8.29 12.30
C VAL A 2 2.83 7.81 12.06
N SER A 3 3.03 6.50 12.06
CA SER A 3 4.34 5.90 11.80
C SER A 3 4.62 5.90 10.30
N ASN A 4 5.62 6.67 9.88
CA ASN A 4 6.09 6.76 8.49
C ASN A 4 7.26 5.78 8.25
N LEU A 5 7.55 5.50 6.97
CA LEU A 5 8.74 4.72 6.61
C LEU A 5 10.01 5.49 7.04
N THR A 6 10.83 4.85 7.86
CA THR A 6 12.17 5.33 8.25
C THR A 6 13.30 4.65 7.49
N THR A 7 12.95 3.86 6.48
CA THR A 7 13.88 3.09 5.65
C THR A 7 13.82 3.58 4.21
N ALA A 8 14.83 3.25 3.41
CA ALA A 8 14.87 3.59 1.99
C ALA A 8 13.60 3.11 1.27
N VAL A 9 12.98 4.00 0.50
CA VAL A 9 11.81 3.66 -0.33
C VAL A 9 12.29 2.83 -1.52
N HIS A 10 11.67 1.68 -1.73
CA HIS A 10 12.02 0.77 -2.84
C HIS A 10 11.05 0.84 -4.00
N GLY A 11 9.84 1.34 -3.77
CA GLY A 11 8.89 1.54 -4.84
C GLY A 11 7.73 2.45 -4.46
N LEU A 12 7.20 3.05 -5.52
CA LEU A 12 6.08 3.97 -5.53
C LEU A 12 5.10 3.50 -6.60
N ARG A 13 3.81 3.44 -6.27
CA ARG A 13 2.76 3.07 -7.23
C ARG A 13 1.54 3.95 -7.01
N PHE A 14 1.14 4.67 -8.04
CA PHE A 14 -0.16 5.31 -8.06
C PHE A 14 -1.24 4.28 -8.34
N ASN A 15 -2.41 4.48 -7.76
CA ASN A 15 -3.61 3.88 -8.29
C ASN A 15 -3.99 4.54 -9.64
N HIS A 16 -4.91 3.93 -10.38
CA HIS A 16 -5.24 4.40 -11.73
C HIS A 16 -5.94 5.77 -11.78
N SER A 17 -6.55 6.22 -10.68
CA SER A 17 -7.14 7.56 -10.56
C SER A 17 -6.16 8.62 -10.00
N ALA A 18 -4.93 8.23 -9.66
CA ALA A 18 -3.90 9.09 -9.04
C ALA A 18 -4.31 9.74 -7.69
N GLU A 19 -5.34 9.23 -7.02
CA GLU A 19 -5.80 9.69 -5.71
C GLU A 19 -5.05 9.01 -4.55
N ILE A 20 -4.45 7.84 -4.80
CA ILE A 20 -3.73 7.07 -3.80
C ILE A 20 -2.34 6.73 -4.33
N LEU A 21 -1.31 7.08 -3.55
CA LEU A 21 0.06 6.68 -3.76
C LEU A 21 0.47 5.63 -2.72
N ALA A 22 0.79 4.43 -3.18
CA ALA A 22 1.42 3.38 -2.39
C ALA A 22 2.94 3.59 -2.35
N VAL A 23 3.48 3.63 -1.14
CA VAL A 23 4.91 3.78 -0.86
C VAL A 23 5.38 2.60 -0.02
N TYR A 24 6.33 1.81 -0.52
CA TYR A 24 6.84 0.65 0.21
C TYR A 24 8.35 0.57 0.30
N SER A 25 8.81 -0.20 1.29
CA SER A 25 10.20 -0.57 1.50
C SER A 25 10.32 -2.07 1.74
N ARG A 26 11.38 -2.65 1.20
CA ARG A 26 11.69 -4.08 1.35
C ARG A 26 12.44 -4.39 2.65
N LYS A 27 12.99 -3.36 3.34
CA LYS A 27 13.97 -3.53 4.42
C LYS A 27 13.40 -4.05 5.73
N LYS A 28 12.17 -3.69 6.08
CA LYS A 28 11.52 -4.13 7.32
C LYS A 28 10.16 -4.73 7.00
N LYS A 29 9.63 -5.53 7.93
CA LYS A 29 8.27 -6.07 7.84
C LYS A 29 7.24 -4.94 7.89
N ASP A 30 6.16 -5.15 7.15
CA ASP A 30 4.96 -4.32 7.14
C ASP A 30 5.23 -2.85 6.77
N GLN A 31 6.24 -2.63 5.91
CA GLN A 31 6.60 -1.30 5.41
C GLN A 31 5.90 -0.99 4.08
N LEU A 32 4.62 -0.68 4.17
CA LEU A 32 3.84 -0.11 3.08
C LEU A 32 2.91 0.97 3.66
N LYS A 33 2.82 2.11 2.99
CA LYS A 33 1.94 3.22 3.37
C LYS A 33 1.15 3.67 2.16
N LEU A 34 -0.10 4.05 2.41
CA LEU A 34 -0.97 4.67 1.43
C LEU A 34 -1.04 6.15 1.75
N VAL A 35 -0.80 6.98 0.74
CA VAL A 35 -0.86 8.44 0.82
C VAL A 35 -2.03 8.90 -0.05
N HIS A 36 -2.95 9.64 0.53
CA HIS A 36 -4.03 10.28 -0.20
C HIS A 36 -3.52 11.55 -0.87
N LEU A 37 -3.94 11.77 -2.11
CA LEU A 37 -3.63 12.92 -2.93
C LEU A 37 -4.94 13.59 -3.39
N PRO A 38 -4.98 14.93 -3.49
CA PRO A 38 -3.86 15.86 -3.37
C PRO A 38 -3.50 16.27 -1.93
N SER A 39 -4.21 15.79 -0.92
CA SER A 39 -4.03 16.25 0.48
C SER A 39 -2.65 15.91 1.08
N ALA A 40 -1.88 15.02 0.46
CA ALA A 40 -0.57 14.56 0.93
C ALA A 40 -0.61 13.97 2.36
N THR A 41 -1.73 13.33 2.71
CA THR A 41 -1.94 12.74 4.04
C THR A 41 -1.83 11.22 4.00
N VAL A 42 -1.09 10.64 4.93
CA VAL A 42 -0.98 9.18 5.07
C VAL A 42 -2.23 8.62 5.75
N PHE A 43 -2.80 7.54 5.21
CA PHE A 43 -3.89 6.82 5.87
C PHE A 43 -3.41 6.24 7.21
N SER A 44 -3.99 6.68 8.31
CA SER A 44 -3.56 6.32 9.67
C SER A 44 -4.06 4.94 10.11
N ASN A 45 -5.15 4.47 9.51
CA ASN A 45 -5.79 3.20 9.80
C ASN A 45 -5.16 2.01 9.07
N TRP A 46 -4.16 2.23 8.20
CA TRP A 46 -3.57 1.18 7.39
C TRP A 46 -2.06 1.40 7.15
N PRO A 47 -1.23 0.34 7.19
CA PRO A 47 -1.55 -1.00 7.62
C PRO A 47 -1.75 -1.04 9.15
N GLY A 48 -2.73 -1.82 9.61
CA GLY A 48 -3.02 -1.95 11.04
C GLY A 48 -1.88 -2.65 11.80
N SER A 49 -1.89 -2.57 13.14
CA SER A 49 -0.86 -3.18 14.00
C SER A 49 -0.72 -4.71 13.82
N ASN A 50 -1.80 -5.38 13.41
CA ASN A 50 -1.82 -6.81 13.12
C ASN A 50 -1.77 -7.11 11.61
N SER A 51 -1.21 -6.21 10.79
CA SER A 51 -1.03 -6.51 9.38
C SER A 51 0.00 -7.63 9.21
N HIS A 52 -0.30 -8.59 8.35
CA HIS A 52 0.62 -9.68 8.00
C HIS A 52 1.17 -9.49 6.58
N LEU A 53 1.62 -8.28 6.25
CA LEU A 53 2.17 -7.99 4.92
C LEU A 53 3.53 -8.68 4.73
N GLY A 54 4.32 -8.81 5.80
CA GLY A 54 5.68 -9.36 5.70
C GLY A 54 6.62 -8.35 5.04
N HIS A 55 7.67 -8.80 4.34
CA HIS A 55 8.52 -7.88 3.58
C HIS A 55 7.93 -7.63 2.20
N VAL A 56 7.32 -6.46 2.04
CA VAL A 56 6.68 -6.05 0.78
C VAL A 56 7.71 -5.92 -0.34
N GLN A 57 7.52 -6.69 -1.42
CA GLN A 57 8.39 -6.70 -2.59
C GLN A 57 7.83 -5.90 -3.76
N CYS A 58 6.52 -6.00 -3.96
CA CYS A 58 5.78 -5.31 -5.02
C CYS A 58 4.35 -4.98 -4.58
N VAL A 59 3.77 -3.99 -5.24
CA VAL A 59 2.38 -3.56 -5.07
C VAL A 59 1.84 -3.21 -6.44
N ASP A 60 0.57 -3.51 -6.67
CA ASP A 60 -0.12 -3.03 -7.86
C ASP A 60 -1.61 -2.78 -7.58
N PHE A 61 -2.22 -1.94 -8.40
CA PHE A 61 -3.65 -1.63 -8.32
C PHE A 61 -4.40 -2.24 -9.50
N SER A 62 -5.64 -2.65 -9.27
CA SER A 62 -6.54 -3.03 -10.37
C SER A 62 -6.84 -1.83 -11.28
N PRO A 63 -7.18 -2.04 -12.56
CA PRO A 63 -7.47 -0.98 -13.53
C PRO A 63 -8.47 0.10 -13.07
N LYS A 64 -9.47 -0.24 -12.25
CA LYS A 64 -10.43 0.72 -11.68
C LYS A 64 -10.17 1.09 -10.21
N SER A 65 -8.96 0.83 -9.72
CA SER A 65 -8.54 1.08 -8.33
C SER A 65 -9.37 0.34 -7.26
N GLY A 66 -10.29 -0.56 -7.65
CA GLY A 66 -11.11 -1.37 -6.72
C GLY A 66 -10.32 -2.29 -5.82
N PHE A 67 -9.16 -2.76 -6.27
CA PHE A 67 -8.30 -3.65 -5.50
C PHE A 67 -6.84 -3.17 -5.51
N MET A 68 -6.15 -3.56 -4.45
CA MET A 68 -4.70 -3.44 -4.31
C MET A 68 -4.13 -4.83 -4.01
N ALA A 69 -3.17 -5.26 -4.82
CA ALA A 69 -2.40 -6.48 -4.60
C ALA A 69 -1.04 -6.14 -3.98
N VAL A 70 -0.61 -6.93 -3.00
CA VAL A 70 0.69 -6.79 -2.33
C VAL A 70 1.42 -8.13 -2.37
N GLY A 71 2.57 -8.17 -3.03
CA GLY A 71 3.45 -9.34 -3.05
C GLY A 71 4.53 -9.22 -1.98
N ASN A 72 4.80 -10.30 -1.26
CA ASN A 72 5.83 -10.36 -0.22
C ASN A 72 6.91 -11.42 -0.48
N ASP A 73 7.97 -11.39 0.33
CA ASP A 73 9.12 -12.30 0.26
C ASP A 73 8.80 -13.75 0.63
N ALA A 74 7.68 -13.99 1.32
CA ALA A 74 7.17 -15.33 1.58
C ALA A 74 6.48 -15.97 0.36
N GLY A 75 6.50 -15.31 -0.80
CA GLY A 75 5.86 -15.78 -2.03
C GLY A 75 4.33 -15.66 -2.00
N LYS A 76 3.76 -14.86 -1.08
CA LYS A 76 2.32 -14.66 -0.97
C LYS A 76 1.89 -13.37 -1.67
N ALA A 77 0.79 -13.45 -2.41
CA ALA A 77 0.09 -12.30 -2.97
C ALA A 77 -1.17 -12.04 -2.13
N LEU A 78 -1.19 -10.92 -1.43
CA LEU A 78 -2.31 -10.46 -0.62
C LEU A 78 -3.18 -9.52 -1.45
N LEU A 79 -4.50 -9.73 -1.44
CA LEU A 79 -5.44 -8.90 -2.18
C LEU A 79 -6.33 -8.12 -1.19
N TYR A 80 -6.40 -6.80 -1.38
CA TYR A 80 -7.21 -5.89 -0.56
C TYR A 80 -8.25 -5.19 -1.43
N ARG A 81 -9.51 -5.18 -0.98
CA ARG A 81 -10.58 -4.38 -1.60
C ARG A 81 -10.55 -2.96 -1.04
N LEU A 82 -10.48 -1.97 -1.92
CA LEU A 82 -10.64 -0.55 -1.58
C LEU A 82 -12.11 -0.18 -1.73
N GLN A 83 -12.82 -0.06 -0.61
CA GLN A 83 -14.28 0.15 -0.57
C GLN A 83 -14.73 1.49 -1.18
N HIS A 84 -13.83 2.47 -1.28
CA HIS A 84 -14.11 3.76 -1.92
C HIS A 84 -14.47 3.60 -3.41
N TYR A 85 -13.86 2.62 -4.09
CA TYR A 85 -14.09 2.36 -5.50
C TYR A 85 -15.18 1.28 -5.66
N PRO A 86 -16.36 1.62 -6.20
CA PRO A 86 -17.50 0.70 -6.26
C PRO A 86 -17.31 -0.40 -7.32
N THR A 87 -16.56 -0.14 -8.38
CA THR A 87 -16.48 -0.99 -9.57
C THR A 87 -15.07 -1.49 -9.87
N TYR A 88 -15.00 -2.72 -10.41
CA TYR A 88 -13.82 -3.27 -11.08
C TYR A 88 -13.94 -3.06 -12.58
#